data_AF-A0A2U8WBF2-F1
#
_entry.id   AF-A0A2U8WBF2-F1
#
_cell.length_a   1.000
_cell.length_b   1.000
_cell.length_c   1.000
_cell.angle_alpha   90.00
_cell.angle_beta   90.00
_cell.angle_gamma   90.00
#
_symmetry.space_group_name_H-M   'P 1'
#
loop_
_entity.id
_entity.type
_entity.pdbx_description
1 polymer ?
#
loop_
_entity_poly.entity_id
_entity_poly.type
_entity_poly.pdbx_seq_one_letter_code
_entity_poly.pdbx_strand_id
1 'polypeptide(L)'
;MDERYLCDAMMGGLARLLRAAGHDTRLAAPGAPDADLLALAANEERLLLTRDRAFAARVGAGALLLREGRADDQAAELSRIRPVDWRSAAFSRCLVDNTPLREAGADEIARAPASSRVLPGPFRICPACARLYWPGSHVRRMRICLDRLAGLCTSAGRPENSTST
;
A
#
# COMPACT_ATOMS: atom_id res chain seq x y z
N MET A 1 4.70 8.60 12.80
CA MET A 1 5.34 8.92 11.51
C MET A 1 4.75 7.99 10.48
N ASP A 2 4.31 8.52 9.35
CA ASP A 2 3.78 7.70 8.25
C ASP A 2 4.96 7.07 7.50
N GLU A 3 5.16 5.76 7.66
CA GLU A 3 6.24 5.03 7.00
C GLU A 3 6.05 5.04 5.48
N ARG A 4 7.11 5.36 4.74
CA ARG A 4 7.13 5.33 3.28
C ARG A 4 7.75 4.03 2.79
N TYR A 5 7.24 3.50 1.69
CA TYR A 5 7.69 2.22 1.16
C TYR A 5 8.27 2.36 -0.25
N LEU A 6 9.23 1.51 -0.56
CA LEU A 6 9.69 1.23 -1.91
C LEU A 6 9.53 -0.27 -2.14
N CYS A 7 8.66 -0.66 -3.06
CA CYS A 7 8.47 -2.04 -3.47
C CYS A 7 9.33 -2.32 -4.70
N ASP A 8 10.06 -3.45 -4.73
CA ASP A 8 10.65 -3.94 -5.98
C ASP A 8 9.57 -4.30 -7.02
N ALA A 9 9.99 -4.61 -8.25
CA ALA A 9 9.06 -4.92 -9.35
C ALA A 9 8.19 -6.17 -9.11
N MET A 10 8.59 -7.10 -8.23
CA MET A 10 7.84 -8.30 -7.87
C MET A 10 6.71 -8.01 -6.87
N MET A 11 6.75 -6.83 -6.24
CA MET A 11 5.88 -6.46 -5.13
C MET A 11 4.73 -5.54 -5.56
N GLY A 12 4.38 -5.51 -6.85
CA GLY A 12 3.32 -4.66 -7.38
C GLY A 12 1.94 -4.85 -6.73
N GLY A 13 1.61 -6.09 -6.34
CA GLY A 13 0.38 -6.39 -5.59
C GLY A 13 0.36 -5.73 -4.21
N LEU A 14 1.45 -5.86 -3.45
CA LEU A 14 1.60 -5.23 -2.14
C LEU A 14 1.65 -3.71 -2.25
N ALA A 15 2.39 -3.16 -3.21
CA ALA A 15 2.44 -1.73 -3.47
C ALA A 15 1.04 -1.15 -3.69
N ARG A 16 0.18 -1.88 -4.41
CA ARG A 16 -1.21 -1.49 -4.63
C ARG A 16 -2.04 -1.50 -3.35
N LEU A 17 -1.83 -2.46 -2.45
CA LEU A 17 -2.52 -2.50 -1.15
C LEU A 17 -2.07 -1.36 -0.23
N LEU A 18 -0.75 -1.10 -0.14
CA LEU A 18 -0.19 -0.01 0.66
C LEU A 18 -0.70 1.36 0.17
N ARG A 19 -0.73 1.59 -1.14
CA ARG A 19 -1.34 2.81 -1.74
C ARG A 19 -2.82 2.92 -1.43
N ALA A 20 -3.54 1.80 -1.47
CA ALA A 20 -4.96 1.78 -1.13
C ALA A 20 -5.22 2.08 0.34
N ALA A 21 -4.31 1.71 1.24
CA ALA A 21 -4.35 2.09 2.65
C ALA A 21 -3.98 3.58 2.89
N GLY A 22 -3.34 4.24 1.92
CA GLY A 22 -2.95 5.65 1.98
C GLY A 22 -1.45 5.90 2.10
N HIS A 23 -0.64 4.84 2.17
CA HIS A 23 0.82 4.95 2.34
C HIS A 23 1.52 5.41 1.06
N ASP A 24 2.50 6.30 1.21
CA ASP A 24 3.40 6.67 0.11
C ASP A 24 4.27 5.48 -0.28
N THR A 25 3.93 4.83 -1.39
CA THR A 25 4.60 3.61 -1.85
C THR A 25 5.03 3.72 -3.30
N ARG A 26 6.34 3.72 -3.52
CA ARG A 26 6.93 3.59 -4.86
C ARG A 26 6.99 2.12 -5.28
N LEU A 27 6.91 1.90 -6.59
CA LEU A 27 7.12 0.61 -7.21
C LEU A 27 8.26 0.75 -8.20
N ALA A 28 9.29 -0.06 -8.06
CA ALA A 28 10.42 -0.08 -8.97
C ALA A 28 9.99 -0.52 -10.38
N ALA A 29 10.65 0.04 -11.39
CA ALA A 29 10.54 -0.47 -12.74
C ALA A 29 11.17 -1.88 -12.83
N PRO A 30 10.62 -2.78 -13.67
CA PRO A 30 11.28 -4.05 -13.96
C PRO A 30 12.71 -3.84 -14.44
N GLY A 31 13.67 -4.58 -13.84
CA GLY A 31 15.08 -4.49 -14.20
C GLY A 31 15.81 -3.24 -13.68
N ALA A 32 15.20 -2.45 -12.79
CA ALA A 32 15.89 -1.37 -12.11
C ALA A 32 17.16 -1.90 -11.39
N PRO A 33 18.32 -1.25 -11.54
CA PRO A 33 19.54 -1.67 -10.85
C PRO A 33 19.38 -1.63 -9.33
N ASP A 34 19.93 -2.63 -8.66
CA ASP A 34 19.89 -2.74 -7.19
C ASP A 34 20.51 -1.55 -6.47
N ALA A 35 21.57 -0.96 -7.06
CA ALA A 35 22.20 0.24 -6.52
C ALA A 35 21.23 1.45 -6.53
N ASP A 36 20.42 1.57 -7.58
CA ASP A 36 19.43 2.63 -7.70
C ASP A 36 18.29 2.45 -6.71
N LEU A 37 17.87 1.20 -6.44
CA LEU A 37 16.86 0.90 -5.43
C LEU A 37 17.34 1.28 -4.02
N LEU A 38 18.59 0.93 -3.69
CA LEU A 38 19.19 1.28 -2.40
C LEU A 38 19.37 2.79 -2.25
N ALA A 39 19.89 3.46 -3.29
CA ALA A 39 20.06 4.90 -3.29
C ALA A 39 18.71 5.61 -3.14
N LEU A 40 17.68 5.16 -3.86
CA LEU A 40 16.34 5.70 -3.76
C LEU A 40 15.74 5.48 -2.37
N ALA A 41 15.88 4.28 -1.81
CA ALA A 41 15.39 3.96 -0.47
C ALA A 41 16.06 4.83 0.61
N ALA A 42 17.38 5.01 0.52
CA ALA A 42 18.13 5.84 1.46
C ALA A 42 17.79 7.33 1.31
N ASN A 43 17.83 7.87 0.09
CA ASN A 43 17.62 9.30 -0.17
C ASN A 43 16.20 9.76 0.15
N GLU A 44 15.21 8.88 -0.03
CA GLU A 44 13.81 9.17 0.27
C GLU A 44 13.33 8.52 1.57
N GLU A 45 14.23 8.01 2.42
CA GLU A 45 13.91 7.39 3.71
C GLU A 45 12.72 6.40 3.59
N ARG A 46 12.82 5.48 2.64
CA ARG A 46 11.79 4.47 2.36
C ARG A 46 12.24 3.11 2.86
N LEU A 47 11.32 2.38 3.47
CA LEU A 47 11.52 0.95 3.72
C LEU A 47 11.44 0.19 2.39
N LEU A 48 12.58 -0.35 1.95
CA LEU A 48 12.65 -1.18 0.77
C LEU A 48 12.09 -2.58 1.06
N LEU A 49 11.03 -2.94 0.37
CA LEU A 49 10.36 -4.24 0.43
C LEU A 49 10.71 -5.06 -0.80
N THR A 50 11.20 -6.27 -0.59
CA THR A 50 11.62 -7.16 -1.68
C THR A 50 11.20 -8.60 -1.45
N ARG A 51 11.08 -9.35 -2.55
CA ARG A 51 10.99 -10.82 -2.54
C ARG A 51 12.21 -11.52 -3.11
N ASP A 52 13.16 -10.76 -3.64
CA ASP A 52 14.41 -11.29 -4.15
C ASP A 52 15.33 -11.64 -2.97
N ARG A 53 15.50 -12.94 -2.74
CA ARG A 53 16.33 -13.47 -1.66
C ARG A 53 17.81 -13.17 -1.87
N ALA A 54 18.29 -13.18 -3.13
CA ALA A 54 19.70 -12.94 -3.43
C ALA A 54 20.03 -11.46 -3.23
N PHE A 55 19.14 -10.56 -3.66
CA PHE A 55 19.25 -9.14 -3.38
C PHE A 55 19.22 -8.87 -1.87
N ALA A 56 18.21 -9.37 -1.16
CA ALA A 56 18.10 -9.18 0.29
C ALA A 56 19.31 -9.71 1.06
N ALA A 57 19.84 -10.88 0.69
CA ALA A 57 21.03 -11.45 1.33
C ALA A 57 22.28 -10.57 1.13
N ARG A 58 22.40 -9.89 -0.02
CA ARG A 58 23.53 -8.99 -0.31
C ARG A 58 23.44 -7.66 0.44
N VAL A 59 22.23 -7.13 0.63
CA VAL A 59 22.04 -5.79 1.22
C VAL A 59 21.74 -5.81 2.72
N GLY A 60 21.41 -6.98 3.27
CA GLY A 60 21.12 -7.17 4.68
C GLY A 60 20.00 -6.23 5.16
N ALA A 61 20.30 -5.38 6.14
CA ALA A 61 19.35 -4.44 6.72
C ALA A 61 18.85 -3.35 5.74
N GLY A 62 19.45 -3.22 4.55
CA GLY A 62 19.03 -2.28 3.51
C GLY A 62 17.69 -2.64 2.83
N ALA A 63 17.19 -3.87 3.00
CA ALA A 63 15.90 -4.29 2.47
C ALA A 63 15.20 -5.28 3.42
N LEU A 64 13.88 -5.22 3.47
CA LEU A 64 13.04 -6.18 4.19
C LEU A 64 12.54 -7.24 3.21
N LEU A 65 13.01 -8.47 3.41
CA LEU A 65 12.59 -9.64 2.65
C LEU A 65 11.24 -10.13 3.14
N LEU A 66 10.25 -10.14 2.25
CA LEU A 66 9.00 -10.88 2.43
C LEU A 66 9.11 -12.23 1.71
N ARG A 67 8.46 -13.25 2.25
CA ARG A 67 8.52 -14.62 1.73
C ARG A 67 7.24 -15.00 1.00
N GLU A 68 6.13 -14.37 1.37
CA GLU A 68 4.81 -14.78 0.90
C GLU A 68 4.54 -14.52 -0.57
N GLY A 69 3.76 -15.43 -1.16
CA GLY A 69 3.45 -15.48 -2.59
C GLY A 69 2.51 -14.37 -3.05
N ARG A 70 1.44 -14.19 -2.31
CA ARG A 70 0.27 -13.41 -2.69
C ARG A 70 0.28 -12.07 -1.95
N ALA A 71 -0.24 -11.02 -2.57
CA ALA A 71 -0.23 -9.67 -2.01
C ALA A 71 -0.84 -9.58 -0.60
N ASP A 72 -1.99 -10.22 -0.38
CA ASP A 72 -2.67 -10.23 0.92
C ASP A 72 -1.85 -10.95 2.01
N ASP A 73 -1.12 -12.00 1.62
CA ASP A 73 -0.27 -12.77 2.54
C ASP A 73 1.04 -12.02 2.82
N GLN A 74 1.61 -11.33 1.82
CA GLN A 74 2.72 -10.39 1.98
C GLN A 74 2.35 -9.23 2.92
N ALA A 75 1.14 -8.69 2.78
CA ALA A 75 0.64 -7.64 3.66
C ALA A 75 0.48 -8.14 5.10
N ALA A 76 -0.04 -9.36 5.29
CA ALA A 76 -0.13 -9.99 6.60
C ALA A 76 1.26 -10.32 7.20
N GLU A 77 2.23 -10.71 6.37
CA GLU A 77 3.63 -10.91 6.78
C GLU A 77 4.26 -9.58 7.21
N LEU A 78 4.13 -8.52 6.41
CA LEU A 78 4.62 -7.19 6.75
C LEU A 78 4.02 -6.70 8.07
N SER A 79 2.72 -6.91 8.29
CA SER A 79 2.01 -6.51 9.52
C SER A 79 2.51 -7.22 10.79
N ARG A 80 3.14 -8.39 10.64
CA ARG A 80 3.78 -9.11 11.76
C ARG A 80 5.15 -8.54 12.12
N ILE A 81 5.79 -7.83 11.17
CA ILE A 81 7.16 -7.29 11.32
C ILE A 81 7.15 -5.77 11.56
N ARG A 82 6.11 -5.08 11.09
CA ARG A 82 5.94 -3.63 11.15
C ARG A 82 4.49 -3.27 11.52
N PRO A 83 4.29 -2.20 12.33
CA PRO A 83 2.95 -1.73 12.69
C PRO A 83 2.33 -0.91 11.54
N VAL A 84 1.88 -1.59 10.49
CA VAL A 84 1.26 -0.93 9.33
C VAL A 84 -0.19 -0.55 9.64
N ASP A 85 -0.49 0.75 9.55
CA ASP A 85 -1.88 1.22 9.60
C ASP A 85 -2.56 1.05 8.23
N TRP A 86 -3.29 -0.04 8.05
CA TRP A 86 -4.02 -0.33 6.81
C TRP A 86 -5.24 0.59 6.55
N ARG A 87 -5.53 1.53 7.45
CA ARG A 87 -6.61 2.51 7.33
C ARG A 87 -6.15 3.97 7.35
N SER A 88 -4.83 4.23 7.39
CA SER A 88 -4.20 5.55 7.53
C SER A 88 -4.93 6.67 6.76
N ALA A 89 -5.04 6.54 5.44
CA ALA A 89 -5.76 7.47 4.59
C ALA A 89 -6.34 6.72 3.39
N ALA A 90 -7.19 5.73 3.65
CA ALA A 90 -7.62 4.77 2.65
C ALA A 90 -8.19 5.46 1.38
N PHE A 91 -7.71 5.02 0.21
CA PHE A 91 -8.09 5.54 -1.11
C PHE A 91 -7.78 7.04 -1.32
N SER A 92 -6.74 7.55 -0.67
CA SER A 92 -6.21 8.92 -0.89
C SER A 92 -5.10 8.99 -1.95
N ARG A 93 -4.56 7.86 -2.40
CA ARG A 93 -3.47 7.79 -3.39
C ARG A 93 -3.86 6.97 -4.61
N CYS A 94 -3.27 7.34 -5.74
CA CYS A 94 -3.42 6.62 -6.99
C CYS A 94 -2.80 5.23 -6.85
N LEU A 95 -3.58 4.20 -7.16
CA LEU A 95 -3.13 2.80 -7.10
C LEU A 95 -2.05 2.47 -8.14
N VAL A 96 -1.93 3.30 -9.19
CA VAL A 96 -1.01 3.11 -10.31
C VAL A 96 0.30 3.86 -10.09
N ASP A 97 0.23 5.16 -9.83
CA ASP A 97 1.39 6.06 -9.81
C ASP A 97 1.70 6.67 -8.42
N ASN A 98 0.92 6.32 -7.38
CA ASN A 98 1.09 6.79 -5.99
C ASN A 98 0.79 8.29 -5.74
N THR A 99 0.41 9.05 -6.77
CA THR A 99 0.05 10.48 -6.65
C THR A 99 -1.15 10.66 -5.72
N PRO A 100 -1.13 11.65 -4.80
CA PRO A 100 -2.30 12.02 -4.01
C PRO A 100 -3.49 12.34 -4.92
N LEU A 101 -4.64 11.77 -4.58
CA LEU A 101 -5.88 11.98 -5.33
C LEU A 101 -6.57 13.25 -4.86
N ARG A 102 -7.18 13.96 -5.80
CA ARG A 102 -8.10 15.06 -5.50
C ARG A 102 -9.54 14.64 -5.74
N GLU A 103 -10.48 15.47 -5.27
CA GLU A 103 -11.90 15.29 -5.62
C GLU A 103 -12.10 15.47 -7.12
N ALA A 104 -12.97 14.62 -7.68
CA ALA A 104 -13.34 14.67 -9.09
C ALA A 104 -14.45 15.70 -9.31
N GLY A 105 -14.31 16.52 -10.35
CA GLY A 105 -15.35 17.44 -10.81
C GLY A 105 -16.45 16.74 -11.60
N ALA A 106 -17.53 17.47 -11.91
CA ALA A 106 -18.69 16.93 -12.60
C ALA A 106 -18.35 16.27 -13.96
N ASP A 107 -17.51 16.92 -14.77
CA ASP A 107 -17.09 16.39 -16.08
C ASP A 107 -16.27 15.10 -15.94
N GLU A 108 -15.49 15.00 -14.88
CA GLU A 108 -14.67 13.84 -14.61
C GLU A 108 -15.52 12.66 -14.15
N ILE A 109 -16.51 12.93 -13.30
CA ILE A 109 -17.52 11.95 -12.84
C ILE A 109 -18.37 11.47 -14.03
N ALA A 110 -18.66 12.35 -15.00
CA ALA A 110 -19.40 11.96 -16.20
C ALA A 110 -18.66 10.89 -17.04
N ARG A 111 -17.34 10.73 -16.89
CA ARG A 111 -16.58 9.64 -17.52
C ARG A 111 -16.80 8.27 -16.87
N ALA A 112 -17.34 8.21 -15.65
CA ALA A 112 -17.70 6.95 -15.02
C ALA A 112 -18.89 6.30 -15.75
N PRO A 113 -19.03 4.96 -15.70
CA PRO A 113 -20.23 4.28 -16.19
C PRO A 113 -21.49 4.84 -15.54
N ALA A 114 -22.60 4.95 -16.28
CA ALA A 114 -23.84 5.58 -15.80
C ALA A 114 -24.34 4.98 -14.46
N SER A 115 -24.27 3.65 -14.32
CA SER A 115 -24.64 2.94 -13.08
C SER A 115 -23.76 3.29 -11.87
N SER A 116 -22.56 3.82 -12.10
CA SER A 116 -21.65 4.24 -11.04
C SER A 116 -21.86 5.69 -10.63
N ARG A 117 -22.35 6.57 -11.52
CA ARG A 117 -22.53 8.02 -11.26
C ARG A 117 -23.53 8.32 -10.14
N VAL A 118 -24.49 7.40 -9.93
CA VAL A 118 -25.52 7.51 -8.89
C VAL A 118 -25.04 7.06 -7.51
N LEU A 119 -23.83 6.50 -7.41
CA LEU A 119 -23.29 6.06 -6.13
C LEU A 119 -23.00 7.27 -5.23
N PRO A 120 -23.34 7.21 -3.94
CA PRO A 120 -22.87 8.22 -2.98
C PRO A 120 -21.34 8.11 -2.98
N GLY A 121 -20.65 9.20 -3.34
CA GLY A 121 -19.20 9.26 -3.50
C GLY A 121 -18.40 8.91 -2.23
N PRO A 122 -17.14 9.35 -2.11
CA PRO A 122 -16.48 10.33 -2.95
C PRO A 122 -15.98 9.76 -4.28
N PHE A 123 -16.00 10.58 -5.31
CA PHE A 123 -15.25 10.34 -6.55
C PHE A 123 -13.91 11.06 -6.45
N ARG A 124 -12.84 10.37 -6.82
CA ARG A 124 -11.48 10.86 -6.72
C ARG A 124 -10.78 10.68 -8.07
N ILE A 125 -9.90 11.59 -8.42
CA ILE A 125 -9.12 11.50 -9.65
C ILE A 125 -7.64 11.72 -9.36
N CYS A 126 -6.79 10.96 -10.05
CA CYS A 126 -5.36 11.23 -10.08
C CYS A 126 -5.08 12.40 -11.04
N PRO A 127 -4.45 13.49 -10.57
CA PRO A 127 -4.09 14.60 -11.46
C PRO A 127 -2.95 14.26 -12.44
N ALA A 128 -2.16 13.21 -12.18
CA ALA A 128 -1.04 12.80 -13.02
C ALA A 128 -1.45 11.85 -14.17
N CYS A 129 -2.15 10.75 -13.87
CA CYS A 129 -2.59 9.79 -14.89
C CYS A 129 -4.06 9.89 -15.29
N ALA A 130 -4.80 10.89 -14.78
CA ALA A 130 -6.23 11.12 -15.03
C ALA A 130 -7.18 9.97 -14.63
N ARG A 131 -6.70 8.97 -13.89
CA ARG A 131 -7.50 7.81 -13.48
C ARG A 131 -8.53 8.20 -12.44
N LEU A 132 -9.80 7.85 -12.72
CA LEU A 132 -10.94 8.08 -11.85
C LEU A 132 -11.18 6.87 -10.93
N TYR A 133 -11.49 7.16 -9.67
CA TYR A 133 -11.81 6.21 -8.61
C TYR A 133 -13.16 6.58 -8.00
N TRP A 134 -13.97 5.57 -7.70
CA TRP A 134 -15.31 5.73 -7.13
C TRP A 134 -15.66 4.48 -6.30
N PRO A 135 -16.65 4.55 -5.39
CA PRO A 135 -16.95 3.46 -4.45
C PRO A 135 -17.72 2.28 -5.08
N GLY A 136 -17.27 1.83 -6.25
CA GLY A 136 -17.78 0.62 -6.91
C GLY A 136 -17.28 -0.68 -6.27
N SER A 137 -17.62 -1.80 -6.91
CA SER A 137 -17.28 -3.15 -6.42
C SER A 137 -15.78 -3.38 -6.19
N HIS A 138 -14.91 -2.74 -6.98
CA HIS A 138 -13.46 -2.86 -6.81
C HIS A 138 -12.98 -2.22 -5.51
N VAL A 139 -13.36 -0.97 -5.25
CA VAL A 139 -13.03 -0.25 -4.01
C VAL A 139 -13.61 -0.99 -2.80
N ARG A 140 -14.85 -1.49 -2.89
CA ARG A 140 -15.47 -2.28 -1.82
C ARG A 140 -14.66 -3.55 -1.49
N ARG A 141 -14.23 -4.32 -2.50
CA ARG A 141 -13.39 -5.51 -2.28
C ARG A 141 -12.05 -5.16 -1.64
N MET A 142 -11.41 -4.09 -2.10
CA MET A 142 -10.15 -3.63 -1.52
C MET A 142 -10.35 -3.18 -0.07
N ARG A 143 -11.44 -2.45 0.24
CA ARG A 143 -11.77 -2.02 1.60
C ARG A 143 -11.91 -3.21 2.55
N ILE A 144 -12.64 -4.26 2.14
CA ILE A 144 -12.78 -5.50 2.93
C ILE A 144 -11.41 -6.13 3.22
N CYS A 145 -10.51 -6.17 2.22
CA CYS A 145 -9.15 -6.69 2.42
C CYS A 145 -8.35 -5.83 3.42
N LEU A 146 -8.36 -4.50 3.27
CA LEU A 146 -7.72 -3.57 4.21
C LEU A 146 -8.30 -3.72 5.62
N ASP A 147 -9.62 -3.90 5.72
CA ASP A 147 -10.30 -4.05 7.00
C ASP A 147 -9.89 -5.34 7.72
N ARG A 148 -9.71 -6.44 6.96
CA ARG A 148 -9.17 -7.70 7.48
C ARG A 148 -7.75 -7.53 7.99
N LEU A 149 -6.89 -6.87 7.22
CA LEU A 149 -5.48 -6.65 7.56
C LEU A 149 -5.35 -5.79 8.83
N ALA A 150 -6.13 -4.72 8.94
CA ALA A 150 -6.14 -3.89 10.15
C ALA A 150 -6.62 -4.65 11.40
N GLY A 151 -7.48 -5.66 11.25
CA GLY A 151 -7.90 -6.52 12.35
C GLY A 151 -6.78 -7.45 12.86
N LEU A 152 -5.74 -7.73 12.05
CA LEU A 152 -4.60 -8.56 12.46
C LEU A 152 -3.66 -7.84 13.41
N CYS A 153 -3.59 -6.51 13.37
CA CYS A 153 -2.74 -5.72 14.25
C CYS A 153 -3.30 -5.59 15.68
N THR A 154 -4.63 -5.73 15.86
CA THR A 154 -5.28 -5.58 17.17
C THR A 154 -5.03 -6.77 18.11
N SER A 155 -4.64 -7.94 17.60
CA SER A 155 -4.39 -9.14 18.41
C SER A 155 -2.95 -9.26 18.94
N ALA A 156 -2.05 -8.34 18.59
CA ALA A 156 -0.63 -8.41 18.99
C ALA A 156 -0.30 -7.64 20.29
N GLY A 157 -1.28 -7.36 21.17
CA GLY A 157 -1.02 -6.61 22.40
C GLY A 157 -2.09 -6.72 23.49
N ARG A 158 -1.97 -7.76 24.33
CA ARG A 158 -2.24 -7.62 25.76
C ARG A 158 -1.16 -8.38 26.53
N PRO A 159 -0.17 -7.71 27.16
CA PRO A 159 0.53 -8.34 28.27
C PRO A 159 -0.48 -8.44 29.42
N GLU A 160 -0.90 -9.66 29.70
CA GLU A 160 -1.57 -10.05 30.92
C GLU A 160 -0.62 -9.85 32.10
N ASN A 161 -0.75 -8.68 32.74
CA ASN A 161 -0.01 -8.38 33.95
C ASN A 161 -0.63 -9.16 35.11
N SER A 162 -0.18 -10.41 35.28
CA SER A 162 -0.31 -11.15 36.53
C SER A 162 0.81 -10.73 37.47
N THR A 163 0.50 -9.92 38.48
CA THR A 163 1.26 -10.00 39.74
C THR A 163 0.33 -9.65 40.89
N SER A 164 0.02 -10.69 41.65
CA SER A 164 -0.60 -10.67 42.96
C SER A 164 0.17 -9.79 43.95
N THR A 165 -0.56 -9.10 44.82
CA THR A 165 -0.32 -9.06 46.27
C THR A 165 -1.66 -8.75 46.93
#